data_AF-A0A7S8IZ67-F1
#
_entry.id   AF-A0A7S8IZ67-F1
#
_cell.length_a   1.000
_cell.length_b   1.000
_cell.length_c   1.000
_cell.angle_alpha   90.00
_cell.angle_beta   90.00
_cell.angle_gamma   90.00
#
_symmetry.space_group_name_H-M   'P 1'
#
loop_
_entity.id
_entity.type
_entity.pdbx_description
1 polymer ?
#
loop_
_entity_poly.entity_id
_entity_poly.type
_entity_poly.pdbx_seq_one_letter_code
_entity_poly.pdbx_strand_id
1 'polypeptide(L)'
;MKNPWIIVLVLLFVVGQWFGPCSPHSISIAQAQLGKPEGLYYKSWAIIIGIENYVLAPPIAGAINDAKKVADTFRQLGFEEVVEVYDKDASARRLHQLLNDMLPRKVGRMDRLVIFYVGHTGSMLDSDGQDRGYLVPIDAPINNLAKSVTVEQLKEFTRRSASKHTLLILDAPIYGWETTIPQELTLEGRLSPESETERRAVQVISAARKGEVSARPYNSSRFVQTLVKGLSGAADLDKNGWLMASELGTYLVQQVGAVSNGMQLPTSLRIEGDGDTVLVEGRKAAFLLGAEPQTPSERQQEAKAQYERAFALLQEGKATEEALERLNRAIAYDPTYGDAYVLKSYVRLEVLQDLDEALNAGLLAVEYAPGNPDSYYTLGLIYEKRGKFADAEVAFQQALRADNTYQDVYFALGTLYADHLNDQQKSVEAFRRYLELGGAHDRARAVVGQADRTPKP
;
A
#
# COMPACT_ATOMS: atom_id res chain seq x y z
N MET A 1 -38.42 -47.42 7.50
CA MET A 1 -37.53 -48.30 8.30
C MET A 1 -36.36 -48.68 7.41
N LYS A 2 -35.18 -48.06 7.62
CA LYS A 2 -34.04 -48.60 8.39
C LYS A 2 -33.19 -49.65 7.63
N ASN A 3 -32.06 -49.17 7.10
CA ASN A 3 -30.73 -49.83 7.11
C ASN A 3 -30.38 -50.35 8.54
N PRO A 4 -29.35 -51.21 8.80
CA PRO A 4 -28.03 -51.25 8.12
C PRO A 4 -27.35 -52.67 8.07
N TRP A 5 -26.03 -52.70 7.92
CA TRP A 5 -24.95 -53.58 8.50
C TRP A 5 -23.84 -53.73 7.41
N ILE A 6 -22.59 -53.20 7.46
CA ILE A 6 -21.57 -52.79 8.46
C ILE A 6 -20.57 -53.91 8.87
N ILE A 7 -19.26 -53.64 8.66
CA ILE A 7 -18.02 -54.23 9.26
C ILE A 7 -17.53 -55.63 8.77
N VAL A 8 -16.22 -56.00 8.69
CA VAL A 8 -14.91 -55.30 8.41
C VAL A 8 -13.72 -56.32 8.38
N LEU A 9 -12.49 -55.91 7.96
CA LEU A 9 -11.17 -56.62 8.05
C LEU A 9 -10.99 -57.86 7.10
N VAL A 10 -9.81 -58.32 6.63
CA VAL A 10 -8.38 -58.34 7.08
C VAL A 10 -7.45 -58.18 5.84
N LEU A 11 -6.49 -57.24 5.72
CA LEU A 11 -5.13 -57.14 6.31
C LEU A 11 -4.04 -58.07 5.69
N LEU A 12 -2.99 -57.50 5.08
CA LEU A 12 -1.67 -58.15 4.93
C LEU A 12 -0.55 -57.10 4.88
N PHE A 13 0.42 -57.23 5.80
CA PHE A 13 1.59 -56.36 5.98
C PHE A 13 2.82 -56.91 5.23
N VAL A 14 3.67 -56.02 4.72
CA VAL A 14 5.14 -56.15 4.83
C VAL A 14 5.72 -54.78 5.18
N VAL A 15 6.60 -54.73 6.18
CA VAL A 15 7.25 -53.50 6.69
C VAL A 15 8.65 -53.33 6.10
N GLY A 16 9.01 -52.09 5.75
CA GLY A 16 10.39 -51.63 5.53
C GLY A 16 10.54 -50.17 5.98
N GLN A 17 11.61 -49.85 6.73
CA GLN A 17 11.76 -48.64 7.57
C GLN A 17 13.26 -48.42 7.88
N TRP A 18 13.85 -47.25 8.13
CA TRP A 18 13.44 -45.82 8.18
C TRP A 18 14.23 -45.04 7.07
N PHE A 19 14.34 -43.72 6.90
CA PHE A 19 13.98 -42.47 7.63
C PHE A 19 13.47 -41.41 6.60
N GLY A 20 12.62 -40.45 7.02
CA GLY A 20 12.15 -39.33 6.16
C GLY A 20 12.85 -37.99 6.47
N PRO A 21 12.25 -36.81 6.19
CA PRO A 21 10.97 -36.57 5.49
C PRO A 21 11.01 -35.38 4.46
N CYS A 22 9.82 -34.92 4.05
CA CYS A 22 9.49 -33.64 3.36
C CYS A 22 9.72 -33.52 1.84
N SER A 23 8.67 -33.88 1.09
CA SER A 23 8.34 -33.27 -0.19
C SER A 23 7.72 -31.87 -0.01
N PRO A 24 8.16 -30.82 -0.74
CA PRO A 24 7.51 -29.53 -0.68
C PRO A 24 6.13 -29.60 -1.35
N HIS A 25 5.08 -29.24 -0.62
CA HIS A 25 3.75 -29.06 -1.17
C HIS A 25 3.72 -27.83 -2.09
N SER A 26 2.96 -27.91 -3.17
CA SER A 26 2.70 -26.79 -4.07
C SER A 26 1.90 -25.69 -3.36
N ILE A 27 2.58 -24.63 -2.93
CA ILE A 27 1.94 -23.44 -2.38
C ILE A 27 1.31 -22.64 -3.52
N SER A 28 0.03 -22.28 -3.36
CA SER A 28 -0.69 -21.38 -4.26
C SER A 28 0.03 -20.03 -4.34
N ILE A 29 0.42 -19.60 -5.54
CA ILE A 29 1.09 -18.32 -5.78
C ILE A 29 0.05 -17.19 -5.68
N ALA A 30 -0.19 -16.75 -4.46
CA ALA A 30 -0.78 -15.45 -4.15
C ALA A 30 0.30 -14.57 -3.48
N GLN A 31 1.38 -14.28 -4.20
CA GLN A 31 2.36 -13.30 -3.75
C GLN A 31 1.72 -11.91 -3.84
N ALA A 32 1.41 -11.34 -2.68
CA ALA A 32 0.91 -9.97 -2.57
C ALA A 32 1.92 -9.00 -3.20
N GLN A 33 1.46 -8.29 -4.22
CA GLN A 33 2.29 -7.39 -5.00
C GLN A 33 2.31 -6.02 -4.30
N LEU A 34 3.44 -5.66 -3.68
CA LEU A 34 3.61 -4.31 -3.12
C LEU A 34 3.50 -3.25 -4.23
N GLY A 35 3.03 -2.05 -3.83
CA GLY A 35 3.48 -0.80 -4.45
C GLY A 35 2.66 -0.18 -5.58
N LYS A 36 1.58 -0.77 -6.09
CA LYS A 36 0.75 -0.06 -7.10
C LYS A 36 -0.05 1.10 -6.49
N PRO A 37 -0.01 2.31 -7.11
CA PRO A 37 -1.01 3.35 -6.91
C PRO A 37 -2.34 2.97 -7.57
N GLU A 38 -3.37 2.69 -6.77
CA GLU A 38 -4.70 2.28 -7.21
C GLU A 38 -5.59 3.50 -7.49
N GLY A 39 -5.51 3.98 -8.73
CA GLY A 39 -6.33 5.09 -9.25
C GLY A 39 -5.48 6.25 -9.75
N LEU A 40 -4.27 6.44 -9.22
CA LEU A 40 -3.47 7.62 -9.56
C LEU A 40 -2.75 7.55 -10.92
N TYR A 41 -2.34 6.35 -11.36
CA TYR A 41 -1.72 6.15 -12.68
C TYR A 41 -2.37 4.99 -13.43
N TYR A 42 -2.47 5.15 -14.75
CA TYR A 42 -2.86 4.06 -15.63
C TYR A 42 -1.73 3.04 -15.76
N LYS A 43 -0.48 3.50 -15.89
CA LYS A 43 0.71 2.66 -15.95
C LYS A 43 1.96 3.33 -15.36
N SER A 44 2.87 2.52 -14.81
CA SER A 44 4.15 2.95 -14.27
C SER A 44 5.31 2.37 -15.08
N TRP A 45 6.18 3.25 -15.58
CA TRP A 45 7.35 2.89 -16.36
C TRP A 45 8.64 3.22 -15.59
N ALA A 46 9.58 2.28 -15.52
CA ALA A 46 10.91 2.50 -14.97
C ALA A 46 11.95 2.08 -16.02
N ILE A 47 12.74 3.04 -16.50
CA ILE A 47 13.81 2.80 -17.50
C ILE A 47 15.14 2.83 -16.77
N ILE A 48 15.80 1.68 -16.70
CA ILE A 48 16.96 1.46 -15.83
C ILE A 48 18.20 1.28 -16.70
N ILE A 49 19.02 2.34 -16.79
CA ILE A 49 20.23 2.38 -17.60
C ILE A 49 21.44 2.19 -16.69
N GLY A 50 22.22 1.13 -16.94
CA GLY A 50 23.42 0.81 -16.16
C GLY A 50 24.60 0.48 -17.06
N ILE A 51 25.67 1.26 -16.98
CA ILE A 51 26.83 1.15 -17.88
C ILE A 51 28.10 0.97 -17.05
N GLU A 52 28.76 -0.18 -17.21
CA GLU A 52 29.92 -0.59 -16.42
C GLU A 52 31.16 -0.80 -17.31
N ASN A 53 31.03 -1.55 -18.41
CA ASN A 53 32.17 -2.04 -19.21
C ASN A 53 32.39 -1.22 -20.50
N TYR A 54 32.59 0.09 -20.35
CA TYR A 54 32.77 1.04 -21.45
C TYR A 54 33.77 0.63 -22.53
N VAL A 55 33.40 0.83 -23.80
CA VAL A 55 34.27 0.54 -24.96
C VAL A 55 35.35 1.62 -25.12
N LEU A 56 35.03 2.88 -24.79
CA LEU A 56 35.87 4.06 -25.06
C LEU A 56 36.09 4.93 -23.80
N ALA A 57 35.89 4.38 -22.60
CA ALA A 57 36.07 5.05 -21.32
C ALA A 57 36.48 4.04 -20.22
N PRO A 58 36.98 4.48 -19.05
CA PRO A 58 37.29 3.59 -17.95
C PRO A 58 36.03 2.87 -17.41
N PRO A 59 36.14 1.64 -16.90
CA PRO A 59 34.98 0.93 -16.35
C PRO A 59 34.51 1.51 -15.01
N ILE A 60 33.22 1.39 -14.71
CA ILE A 60 32.61 1.83 -13.43
C ILE A 60 32.15 0.61 -12.63
N ALA A 61 33.06 0.06 -11.82
CA ALA A 61 32.83 -1.19 -11.12
C ALA A 61 31.53 -1.19 -10.28
N GLY A 62 30.73 -2.25 -10.49
CA GLY A 62 29.44 -2.50 -9.85
C GLY A 62 28.29 -1.60 -10.29
N ALA A 63 28.44 -0.78 -11.33
CA ALA A 63 27.35 0.03 -11.88
C ALA A 63 26.16 -0.83 -12.34
N ILE A 64 26.38 -2.01 -12.95
CA ILE A 64 25.29 -2.93 -13.31
C ILE A 64 24.62 -3.51 -12.07
N ASN A 65 25.39 -3.84 -11.04
CA ASN A 65 24.84 -4.39 -9.80
C ASN A 65 23.91 -3.36 -9.10
N ASP A 66 24.32 -2.10 -9.07
CA ASP A 66 23.49 -1.02 -8.54
C ASP A 66 22.25 -0.76 -9.40
N ALA A 67 22.38 -0.75 -10.72
CA ALA A 67 21.24 -0.62 -11.62
C ALA A 67 20.22 -1.76 -11.43
N LYS A 68 20.69 -3.00 -11.23
CA LYS A 68 19.81 -4.15 -10.93
C LYS A 68 19.07 -3.99 -9.60
N LYS A 69 19.75 -3.57 -8.52
CA LYS A 69 19.08 -3.27 -7.23
C LYS A 69 17.95 -2.26 -7.41
N VAL A 70 18.18 -1.21 -8.20
CA VAL A 70 17.16 -0.18 -8.47
C VAL A 70 16.02 -0.73 -9.33
N ALA A 71 16.31 -1.56 -10.35
CA ALA A 71 15.27 -2.27 -11.12
C ALA A 71 14.39 -3.15 -10.23
N ASP A 72 15.00 -3.95 -9.36
CA ASP A 72 14.30 -4.85 -8.44
C ASP A 72 13.49 -4.06 -7.39
N THR A 73 14.00 -2.92 -6.93
CA THR A 73 13.24 -2.01 -6.07
C THR A 73 12.00 -1.47 -6.80
N PHE A 74 12.11 -1.01 -8.05
CA PHE A 74 10.93 -0.54 -8.79
C PHE A 74 9.93 -1.66 -9.12
N ARG A 75 10.38 -2.91 -9.36
CA ARG A 75 9.50 -4.08 -9.45
C ARG A 75 8.73 -4.33 -8.15
N GLN A 76 9.41 -4.22 -7.00
CA GLN A 76 8.80 -4.33 -5.68
C GLN A 76 7.85 -3.15 -5.36
N LEU A 77 8.08 -1.98 -5.95
CA LEU A 77 7.16 -0.84 -5.94
C LEU A 77 6.07 -0.90 -7.03
N GLY A 78 5.75 -2.10 -7.53
CA GLY A 78 4.61 -2.33 -8.42
C GLY A 78 4.70 -1.65 -9.79
N PHE A 79 5.90 -1.30 -10.27
CA PHE A 79 6.04 -0.74 -11.62
C PHE A 79 5.78 -1.81 -12.69
N GLU A 80 4.79 -1.58 -13.55
CA GLU A 80 4.37 -2.56 -14.56
C GLU A 80 5.41 -2.78 -15.67
N GLU A 81 6.19 -1.76 -16.03
CA GLU A 81 7.19 -1.85 -17.11
C GLU A 81 8.57 -1.39 -16.63
N VAL A 82 9.37 -2.35 -16.14
CA VAL A 82 10.77 -2.12 -15.76
C VAL A 82 11.68 -2.55 -16.92
N VAL A 83 12.13 -1.57 -17.71
CA VAL A 83 12.97 -1.76 -18.90
C VAL A 83 14.45 -1.58 -18.52
N GLU A 84 15.17 -2.69 -18.42
CA GLU A 84 16.61 -2.69 -18.14
C GLU A 84 17.43 -2.52 -19.43
N VAL A 85 18.46 -1.68 -19.37
CA VAL A 85 19.33 -1.34 -20.50
C VAL A 85 20.79 -1.34 -20.01
N TYR A 86 21.53 -2.41 -20.29
CA TYR A 86 22.86 -2.64 -19.73
C TYR A 86 23.96 -2.74 -20.78
N ASP A 87 25.14 -2.19 -20.47
CA ASP A 87 26.35 -2.17 -21.29
C ASP A 87 26.07 -2.03 -22.80
N LYS A 88 26.25 -3.09 -23.58
CA LYS A 88 26.09 -3.14 -25.05
C LYS A 88 24.72 -2.64 -25.53
N ASP A 89 23.68 -2.79 -24.70
CA ASP A 89 22.33 -2.35 -25.02
C ASP A 89 22.15 -0.84 -24.73
N ALA A 90 23.03 -0.23 -23.93
CA ALA A 90 23.09 1.21 -23.65
C ALA A 90 23.94 1.99 -24.70
N SER A 91 23.85 1.62 -25.98
CA SER A 91 24.46 2.35 -27.09
C SER A 91 23.76 3.68 -27.39
N ALA A 92 24.49 4.66 -27.92
CA ALA A 92 23.97 5.98 -28.27
C ALA A 92 22.71 5.88 -29.15
N ARG A 93 22.76 5.02 -30.19
CA ARG A 93 21.61 4.72 -31.05
C ARG A 93 20.40 4.21 -30.27
N ARG A 94 20.61 3.31 -29.29
CA ARG A 94 19.51 2.73 -28.50
C ARG A 94 18.95 3.73 -27.49
N LEU A 95 19.80 4.52 -26.82
CA LEU A 95 19.33 5.56 -25.89
C LEU A 95 18.56 6.66 -26.62
N HIS A 96 19.03 7.12 -27.79
CA HIS A 96 18.25 8.04 -28.63
C HIS A 96 16.95 7.40 -29.13
N GLN A 97 16.92 6.12 -29.53
CA GLN A 97 15.68 5.44 -29.91
C GLN A 97 14.69 5.34 -28.74
N LEU A 98 15.17 5.12 -27.52
CA LEU A 98 14.33 5.07 -26.32
C LEU A 98 13.68 6.45 -26.05
N LEU A 99 14.49 7.51 -26.01
CA LEU A 99 14.04 8.86 -25.69
C LEU A 99 13.22 9.51 -26.83
N ASN A 100 13.64 9.35 -28.09
CA ASN A 100 13.00 10.07 -29.20
C ASN A 100 11.80 9.35 -29.82
N ASP A 101 11.78 8.01 -29.80
CA ASP A 101 10.75 7.21 -30.46
C ASP A 101 9.92 6.34 -29.51
N MET A 102 10.57 5.57 -28.63
CA MET A 102 9.87 4.53 -27.87
C MET A 102 8.99 5.13 -26.76
N LEU A 103 9.60 5.93 -25.87
CA LEU A 103 8.90 6.49 -24.71
C LEU A 103 7.80 7.48 -25.12
N PRO A 104 8.01 8.46 -26.03
CA PRO A 104 6.96 9.40 -26.41
C PRO A 104 5.77 8.76 -27.14
N ARG A 105 5.91 7.54 -27.67
CA ARG A 105 4.83 6.77 -28.31
C ARG A 105 4.12 5.80 -27.38
N LYS A 106 4.77 5.35 -26.29
CA LYS A 106 4.24 4.33 -25.38
C LYS A 106 3.76 4.85 -24.03
N VAL A 107 4.34 5.93 -23.52
CA VAL A 107 4.01 6.50 -22.21
C VAL A 107 2.78 7.41 -22.36
N GLY A 108 1.69 7.05 -21.67
CA GLY A 108 0.40 7.74 -21.74
C GLY A 108 0.29 8.99 -20.86
N ARG A 109 -0.79 9.75 -21.04
CA ARG A 109 -1.04 11.00 -20.28
C ARG A 109 -1.30 10.79 -18.78
N MET A 110 -1.76 9.61 -18.39
CA MET A 110 -2.00 9.24 -17.00
C MET A 110 -0.92 8.27 -16.48
N ASP A 111 0.22 8.17 -17.16
CA ASP A 111 1.33 7.31 -16.74
C ASP A 111 2.34 8.10 -15.89
N ARG A 112 3.07 7.39 -15.03
CA ARG A 112 4.33 7.88 -14.43
C ARG A 112 5.52 7.24 -15.13
N LEU A 113 6.59 8.02 -15.28
CA LEU A 113 7.85 7.58 -15.85
C LEU A 113 9.01 7.90 -14.90
N VAL A 114 9.78 6.90 -14.53
CA VAL A 114 11.08 7.06 -13.86
C VAL A 114 12.18 6.63 -14.83
N ILE A 115 13.25 7.42 -14.94
CA ILE A 115 14.48 7.02 -15.63
C ILE A 115 15.62 7.02 -14.61
N PHE A 116 16.21 5.86 -14.36
CA PHE A 116 17.44 5.73 -13.59
C PHE A 116 18.64 5.61 -14.53
N TYR A 117 19.72 6.32 -14.24
CA TYR A 117 21.00 6.22 -14.95
C TYR A 117 22.16 6.09 -13.98
N VAL A 118 23.03 5.10 -14.22
CA VAL A 118 24.38 5.02 -13.64
C VAL A 118 25.40 4.80 -14.76
N GLY A 119 26.40 5.68 -14.83
CA GLY A 119 27.36 5.76 -15.92
C GLY A 119 28.21 7.02 -15.84
N HIS A 120 29.12 7.22 -16.79
CA HIS A 120 29.91 8.45 -16.93
C HIS A 120 29.03 9.61 -17.38
N THR A 121 29.33 10.79 -16.83
CA THR A 121 28.89 12.07 -17.39
C THR A 121 30.08 12.83 -17.93
N GLY A 122 29.86 13.55 -19.04
CA GLY A 122 30.78 14.57 -19.54
C GLY A 122 30.17 15.96 -19.38
N SER A 123 30.95 16.99 -19.70
CA SER A 123 30.48 18.38 -19.68
C SER A 123 31.02 19.17 -20.87
N MET A 124 30.40 20.32 -21.14
CA MET A 124 30.76 21.25 -22.20
C MET A 124 30.29 22.66 -21.84
N LEU A 125 30.96 23.68 -22.36
CA LEU A 125 30.41 25.04 -22.36
C LEU A 125 29.44 25.21 -23.53
N ASP A 126 28.27 25.78 -23.29
CA ASP A 126 27.37 26.24 -24.34
C ASP A 126 27.81 27.58 -24.95
N SER A 127 27.01 28.12 -25.88
CA SER A 127 27.29 29.41 -26.55
C SER A 127 27.38 30.61 -25.60
N ASP A 128 26.75 30.51 -24.43
CA ASP A 128 26.68 31.56 -23.42
C ASP A 128 27.73 31.34 -22.30
N GLY A 129 28.60 30.35 -22.47
CA GLY A 129 29.66 30.00 -21.52
C GLY A 129 29.15 29.25 -20.27
N GLN A 130 27.93 28.73 -20.28
CA GLN A 130 27.38 27.93 -19.19
C GLN A 130 27.76 26.46 -19.36
N ASP A 131 28.09 25.79 -18.26
CA ASP A 131 28.52 24.39 -18.29
C ASP A 131 27.30 23.44 -18.30
N ARG A 132 27.18 22.62 -19.34
CA ARG A 132 26.08 21.68 -19.59
C ARG A 132 26.59 20.25 -19.53
N GLY A 133 25.95 19.42 -18.72
CA GLY A 133 26.24 18.01 -18.62
C GLY A 133 25.64 17.18 -19.75
N TYR A 134 26.20 16.00 -19.97
CA TYR A 134 25.63 14.96 -20.82
C TYR A 134 25.93 13.56 -20.29
N LEU A 135 25.00 12.64 -20.53
CA LEU A 135 25.16 11.21 -20.24
C LEU A 135 26.00 10.57 -21.35
N VAL A 136 26.94 9.70 -20.99
CA VAL A 136 27.86 9.03 -21.93
C VAL A 136 27.39 7.59 -22.19
N PRO A 137 26.94 7.24 -23.41
CA PRO A 137 26.59 5.87 -23.79
C PRO A 137 27.81 4.94 -23.90
N ILE A 138 27.60 3.62 -23.91
CA ILE A 138 28.67 2.61 -23.89
C ILE A 138 29.71 2.76 -25.02
N ASP A 139 29.27 3.24 -26.19
CA ASP A 139 30.05 3.36 -27.43
C ASP A 139 30.49 4.81 -27.74
N ALA A 140 30.38 5.71 -26.76
CA ALA A 140 30.84 7.09 -26.81
C ALA A 140 32.09 7.29 -25.93
N PRO A 141 33.12 8.01 -26.39
CA PRO A 141 34.16 8.52 -25.49
C PRO A 141 33.61 9.72 -24.70
N ILE A 142 34.11 9.92 -23.48
CA ILE A 142 33.60 10.93 -22.51
C ILE A 142 33.57 12.35 -23.08
N ASN A 143 34.41 12.68 -24.06
CA ASN A 143 34.52 14.02 -24.65
C ASN A 143 33.77 14.21 -25.99
N ASN A 144 32.91 13.28 -26.40
CA ASN A 144 32.18 13.35 -27.68
C ASN A 144 30.67 13.59 -27.48
N LEU A 145 30.28 14.85 -27.64
CA LEU A 145 28.89 15.29 -27.56
C LEU A 145 27.98 14.64 -28.61
N ALA A 146 28.45 14.45 -29.84
CA ALA A 146 27.63 13.96 -30.95
C ALA A 146 27.16 12.50 -30.79
N LYS A 147 27.77 11.76 -29.87
CA LYS A 147 27.35 10.42 -29.43
C LYS A 147 26.73 10.40 -28.03
N SER A 148 26.55 11.55 -27.37
CA SER A 148 26.10 11.64 -25.99
C SER A 148 24.65 12.12 -25.88
N VAL A 149 24.02 11.92 -24.73
CA VAL A 149 22.66 12.42 -24.45
C VAL A 149 22.76 13.68 -23.59
N THR A 150 22.49 14.84 -24.18
CA THR A 150 22.67 16.14 -23.48
C THR A 150 21.51 16.48 -22.55
N VAL A 151 21.74 17.36 -21.58
CA VAL A 151 20.67 17.88 -20.71
C VAL A 151 19.56 18.59 -21.52
N GLU A 152 19.90 19.23 -22.64
CA GLU A 152 18.93 19.86 -23.56
C GLU A 152 18.06 18.80 -24.25
N GLN A 153 18.65 17.68 -24.66
CA GLN A 153 17.92 16.55 -25.21
C GLN A 153 17.03 15.87 -24.15
N LEU A 154 17.48 15.81 -22.89
CA LEU A 154 16.65 15.34 -21.78
C LEU A 154 15.49 16.30 -21.49
N LYS A 155 15.73 17.62 -21.44
CA LYS A 155 14.68 18.65 -21.30
C LYS A 155 13.66 18.60 -22.45
N GLU A 156 14.12 18.39 -23.67
CA GLU A 156 13.24 18.25 -24.85
C GLU A 156 12.45 16.94 -24.81
N PHE A 157 13.07 15.85 -24.38
CA PHE A 157 12.38 14.60 -24.11
C PHE A 157 11.28 14.78 -23.03
N THR A 158 11.57 15.45 -21.90
CA THR A 158 10.57 15.62 -20.84
C THR A 158 9.42 16.52 -21.26
N ARG A 159 9.62 17.51 -22.14
CA ARG A 159 8.53 18.29 -22.75
C ARG A 159 7.68 17.46 -23.71
N ARG A 160 8.30 16.57 -24.49
CA ARG A 160 7.64 15.69 -25.47
C ARG A 160 6.95 14.48 -24.84
N SER A 161 7.38 14.05 -23.64
CA SER A 161 6.77 12.93 -22.92
C SER A 161 5.40 13.32 -22.39
N ALA A 162 4.39 12.53 -22.76
CA ALA A 162 3.00 12.77 -22.36
C ALA A 162 2.74 12.47 -20.87
N SER A 163 3.65 11.77 -20.17
CA SER A 163 3.52 11.36 -18.77
C SER A 163 3.00 12.46 -17.85
N LYS A 164 2.13 12.08 -16.91
CA LYS A 164 1.68 12.96 -15.81
C LYS A 164 2.88 13.34 -14.95
N HIS A 165 3.65 12.35 -14.50
CA HIS A 165 4.85 12.57 -13.71
C HIS A 165 6.08 11.95 -14.36
N THR A 166 7.20 12.68 -14.31
CA THR A 166 8.49 12.23 -14.85
C THR A 166 9.61 12.51 -13.85
N LEU A 167 10.31 11.47 -13.41
CA LEU A 167 11.43 11.58 -12.49
C LEU A 167 12.72 11.04 -13.12
N LEU A 168 13.76 11.86 -13.20
CA LEU A 168 15.10 11.45 -13.61
C LEU A 168 15.97 11.25 -12.37
N ILE A 169 16.50 10.05 -12.15
CA ILE A 169 17.39 9.71 -11.02
C ILE A 169 18.77 9.34 -11.57
N LEU A 170 19.80 10.10 -11.24
CA LEU A 170 21.08 10.08 -11.94
C LEU A 170 22.23 9.84 -10.92
N ASP A 171 22.79 8.63 -10.89
CA ASP A 171 23.98 8.26 -10.09
C ASP A 171 25.30 8.75 -10.74
N ALA A 172 25.33 10.03 -11.09
CA ALA A 172 26.47 10.72 -11.68
C ALA A 172 26.33 12.24 -11.46
N PRO A 173 27.43 13.01 -11.41
CA PRO A 173 27.36 14.47 -11.36
C PRO A 173 26.85 15.02 -12.69
N ILE A 174 25.64 15.61 -12.69
CA ILE A 174 25.04 16.26 -13.86
C ILE A 174 24.43 17.61 -13.51
N TYR A 175 24.59 18.58 -14.40
CA TYR A 175 24.27 19.99 -14.19
C TYR A 175 23.96 20.66 -15.54
N GLY A 176 23.52 21.92 -15.52
CA GLY A 176 22.95 22.61 -16.69
C GLY A 176 21.41 22.55 -16.73
N TRP A 177 20.77 21.96 -15.72
CA TRP A 177 19.36 22.19 -15.40
C TRP A 177 19.19 23.65 -14.99
N GLU A 178 18.31 24.38 -15.67
CA GLU A 178 18.03 25.77 -15.31
C GLU A 178 16.97 25.79 -14.21
N THR A 179 17.22 26.59 -13.18
CA THR A 179 16.26 26.82 -12.11
C THR A 179 15.17 27.78 -12.59
N THR A 180 14.03 27.26 -13.02
CA THR A 180 12.79 27.90 -12.58
C THR A 180 12.83 27.94 -11.06
N ILE A 181 12.72 29.14 -10.48
CA ILE A 181 12.81 29.34 -9.03
C ILE A 181 11.87 28.34 -8.36
N PRO A 182 12.35 27.46 -7.45
CA PRO A 182 11.46 26.59 -6.70
C PRO A 182 10.48 27.50 -5.94
N GLN A 183 9.20 27.37 -6.25
CA GLN A 183 8.18 28.01 -5.44
C GLN A 183 8.30 27.42 -4.03
N GLU A 184 8.59 28.25 -3.03
CA GLU A 184 8.72 27.79 -1.65
C GLU A 184 7.38 27.16 -1.23
N LEU A 185 7.38 25.82 -1.11
CA LEU A 185 6.26 25.08 -0.58
C LEU A 185 6.21 25.32 0.92
N THR A 186 5.38 26.26 1.35
CA THR A 186 5.04 26.45 2.76
C THR A 186 4.41 25.16 3.29
N LEU A 187 5.14 24.46 4.15
CA LEU A 187 4.73 23.18 4.76
C LEU A 187 3.55 23.33 5.75
N GLU A 188 3.16 24.56 6.10
CA GLU A 188 2.03 24.83 6.99
C GLU A 188 0.69 24.78 6.23
N GLY A 189 -0.24 23.95 6.73
CA GLY A 189 -1.64 23.95 6.29
C GLY A 189 -2.04 22.89 5.26
N ARG A 190 -1.19 21.91 4.94
CA ARG A 190 -1.54 20.79 4.05
C ARG A 190 -2.56 19.85 4.69
N LEU A 191 -3.80 19.95 4.23
CA LEU A 191 -4.83 18.91 4.35
C LEU A 191 -5.03 18.32 2.95
N SER A 192 -4.70 17.03 2.77
CA SER A 192 -4.85 16.24 1.52
C SER A 192 -3.79 16.50 0.39
N PRO A 193 -2.98 15.50 -0.03
CA PRO A 193 -2.06 15.60 -1.19
C PRO A 193 -2.72 15.72 -2.58
N GLU A 194 -4.02 15.49 -2.68
CA GLU A 194 -4.78 15.24 -3.92
C GLU A 194 -4.51 16.29 -5.01
N SER A 195 -4.45 17.57 -4.64
CA SER A 195 -4.23 18.65 -5.60
C SER A 195 -2.83 18.66 -6.26
N GLU A 196 -1.86 17.96 -5.69
CA GLU A 196 -0.48 17.87 -6.19
C GLU A 196 -0.23 16.55 -6.94
N THR A 197 -0.92 15.47 -6.57
CA THR A 197 -0.83 14.17 -7.23
C THR A 197 -1.58 14.13 -8.57
N GLU A 198 -2.53 15.06 -8.78
CA GLU A 198 -3.22 15.32 -10.05
C GLU A 198 -2.43 16.16 -11.06
N ARG A 199 -1.53 17.04 -10.60
CA ARG A 199 -0.84 18.03 -11.45
C ARG A 199 0.39 17.44 -12.13
N ARG A 200 0.71 17.91 -13.35
CA ARG A 200 1.94 17.50 -14.04
C ARG A 200 3.19 17.86 -13.23
N ALA A 201 4.19 16.98 -13.24
CA ALA A 201 5.48 17.18 -12.58
C ALA A 201 6.64 16.59 -13.41
N VAL A 202 7.73 17.34 -13.52
CA VAL A 202 9.02 16.84 -14.02
C VAL A 202 10.11 17.19 -13.02
N GLN A 203 10.77 16.16 -12.49
CA GLN A 203 11.76 16.28 -11.42
C GLN A 203 13.06 15.56 -11.76
N VAL A 204 14.16 16.02 -11.18
CA VAL A 204 15.50 15.47 -11.37
C VAL A 204 16.20 15.35 -10.01
N ILE A 205 16.74 14.17 -9.72
CA ILE A 205 17.58 13.90 -8.56
C ILE A 205 18.97 13.46 -9.08
N SER A 206 19.99 14.29 -8.86
CA SER A 206 21.40 13.99 -9.16
C SER A 206 22.12 13.54 -7.90
N ALA A 207 23.02 12.55 -8.00
CA ALA A 207 23.76 12.00 -6.88
C ALA A 207 24.90 12.88 -6.35
N ALA A 208 25.34 13.86 -7.14
CA ALA A 208 26.47 14.74 -6.85
C ALA A 208 26.33 16.06 -7.61
N ARG A 209 27.00 17.12 -7.14
CA ARG A 209 27.11 18.41 -7.85
C ARG A 209 28.31 18.45 -8.80
N LYS A 210 28.44 19.56 -9.54
CA LYS A 210 29.61 19.83 -10.38
C LYS A 210 30.91 19.78 -9.55
N GLY A 211 31.85 18.95 -9.95
CA GLY A 211 33.15 18.78 -9.29
C GLY A 211 33.17 17.79 -8.12
N GLU A 212 32.01 17.28 -7.70
CA GLU A 212 31.90 16.20 -6.72
C GLU A 212 31.94 14.83 -7.41
N VAL A 213 32.27 13.77 -6.65
CA VAL A 213 32.36 12.39 -7.14
C VAL A 213 31.32 11.53 -6.44
N SER A 214 30.54 10.72 -7.17
CA SER A 214 29.66 9.73 -6.54
C SER A 214 30.48 8.60 -5.93
N ALA A 215 30.50 8.49 -4.60
CA ALA A 215 31.36 7.56 -3.88
C ALA A 215 30.87 6.11 -4.01
N ARG A 216 31.77 5.19 -4.38
CA ARG A 216 31.45 3.76 -4.62
C ARG A 216 32.23 2.81 -3.70
N PRO A 217 32.06 2.86 -2.35
CA PRO A 217 32.73 1.93 -1.44
C PRO A 217 32.41 0.47 -1.80
N TYR A 218 33.43 -0.39 -1.88
CA TYR A 218 33.30 -1.81 -2.23
C TYR A 218 32.50 -2.06 -3.53
N ASN A 219 32.71 -1.21 -4.56
CA ASN A 219 32.02 -1.25 -5.85
C ASN A 219 30.49 -1.09 -5.74
N SER A 220 30.00 -0.41 -4.71
CA SER A 220 28.57 -0.15 -4.49
C SER A 220 28.36 1.35 -4.23
N SER A 221 27.56 2.02 -5.05
CA SER A 221 27.28 3.44 -4.93
C SER A 221 26.66 3.77 -3.57
N ARG A 222 27.20 4.78 -2.89
CA ARG A 222 26.63 5.31 -1.66
C ARG A 222 25.26 5.93 -1.92
N PHE A 223 25.10 6.63 -3.04
CA PHE A 223 23.83 7.19 -3.44
C PHE A 223 22.78 6.09 -3.68
N VAL A 224 23.12 5.02 -4.40
CA VAL A 224 22.16 3.93 -4.66
C VAL A 224 21.79 3.16 -3.39
N GLN A 225 22.74 2.94 -2.47
CA GLN A 225 22.43 2.34 -1.16
C GLN A 225 21.43 3.16 -0.36
N THR A 226 21.54 4.49 -0.39
CA THR A 226 20.59 5.39 0.26
C THR A 226 19.27 5.46 -0.52
N LEU A 227 19.31 5.53 -1.85
CA LEU A 227 18.13 5.54 -2.73
C LEU A 227 17.24 4.32 -2.51
N VAL A 228 17.81 3.12 -2.46
CA VAL A 228 17.06 1.88 -2.21
C VAL A 228 16.40 1.93 -0.83
N LYS A 229 17.10 2.39 0.21
CA LYS A 229 16.50 2.57 1.56
C LYS A 229 15.37 3.59 1.56
N GLY A 230 15.53 4.71 0.85
CA GLY A 230 14.51 5.75 0.73
C GLY A 230 13.26 5.26 0.01
N LEU A 231 13.43 4.55 -1.11
CA LEU A 231 12.37 3.87 -1.85
C LEU A 231 11.72 2.74 -1.03
N SER A 232 12.46 2.11 -0.14
CA SER A 232 11.94 1.23 0.92
C SER A 232 11.43 2.01 2.15
N GLY A 233 10.80 3.16 1.94
CA GLY A 233 10.03 3.92 2.94
C GLY A 233 10.84 4.76 3.93
N ALA A 234 12.17 4.66 3.98
CA ALA A 234 12.96 5.50 4.89
C ALA A 234 12.92 7.00 4.52
N ALA A 235 12.38 7.33 3.34
CA ALA A 235 12.19 8.68 2.85
C ALA A 235 10.74 9.20 2.97
N ASP A 236 9.81 8.43 3.55
CA ASP A 236 8.51 8.97 4.02
C ASP A 236 8.81 9.78 5.30
N LEU A 237 8.97 11.10 5.14
CA LEU A 237 9.51 11.98 6.18
C LEU A 237 8.43 12.44 7.16
N ASP A 238 7.19 12.62 6.70
CA ASP A 238 6.06 13.04 7.52
C ASP A 238 5.22 11.85 8.06
N LYS A 239 5.50 10.63 7.56
CA LYS A 239 4.86 9.35 7.94
C LYS A 239 3.40 9.24 7.51
N ASN A 240 3.03 9.95 6.43
CA ASN A 240 1.69 9.89 5.86
C ASN A 240 1.43 8.58 5.07
N GLY A 241 2.46 7.78 4.77
CA GLY A 241 2.38 6.50 4.04
C GLY A 241 2.50 6.61 2.52
N TRP A 242 2.63 7.82 1.99
CA TRP A 242 3.02 8.10 0.62
C TRP A 242 4.54 8.28 0.55
N LEU A 243 5.10 8.15 -0.64
CA LEU A 243 6.46 8.59 -0.92
C LEU A 243 6.46 9.43 -2.18
N MET A 244 6.71 10.72 -2.02
CA MET A 244 6.86 11.67 -3.11
C MET A 244 8.34 11.87 -3.49
N ALA A 245 8.59 12.39 -4.69
CA ALA A 245 9.96 12.62 -5.16
C ALA A 245 10.64 13.81 -4.48
N SER A 246 9.88 14.81 -3.99
CA SER A 246 10.46 15.86 -3.13
C SER A 246 11.00 15.30 -1.81
N GLU A 247 10.27 14.38 -1.18
CA GLU A 247 10.67 13.72 0.07
C GLU A 247 11.88 12.81 -0.15
N LEU A 248 11.84 11.97 -1.20
CA LEU A 248 12.98 11.15 -1.59
C LEU A 248 14.23 11.99 -1.87
N GLY A 249 14.07 13.10 -2.59
CA GLY A 249 15.15 14.05 -2.84
C GLY A 249 15.70 14.68 -1.56
N THR A 250 14.83 15.10 -0.65
CA THR A 250 15.19 15.69 0.65
C THR A 250 15.95 14.68 1.52
N TYR A 251 15.43 13.46 1.64
CA TYR A 251 16.07 12.34 2.32
C TYR A 251 17.46 12.04 1.74
N LEU A 252 17.59 11.97 0.41
CA LEU A 252 18.86 11.72 -0.26
C LEU A 252 19.91 12.81 0.03
N VAL A 253 19.52 14.09 -0.06
CA VAL A 253 20.38 15.23 0.26
C VAL A 253 20.90 15.13 1.70
N GLN A 254 20.00 14.88 2.66
CA GLN A 254 20.35 14.78 4.07
C GLN A 254 21.27 13.59 4.36
N GLN A 255 20.87 12.38 3.93
CA GLN A 255 21.56 11.13 4.29
C GLN A 255 22.90 10.95 3.56
N VAL A 256 22.97 11.26 2.26
CA VAL A 256 24.25 11.17 1.52
C VAL A 256 25.18 12.30 1.96
N GLY A 257 24.67 13.51 2.22
CA GLY A 257 25.44 14.62 2.77
C GLY A 257 26.03 14.30 4.14
N ALA A 258 25.23 13.78 5.08
CA ALA A 258 25.70 13.39 6.41
C ALA A 258 26.74 12.27 6.35
N VAL A 259 26.48 11.18 5.62
CA VAL A 259 27.38 10.03 5.55
C VAL A 259 28.67 10.31 4.75
N SER A 260 28.68 11.34 3.89
CA SER A 260 29.87 11.80 3.17
C SER A 260 30.62 12.95 3.87
N ASN A 261 30.17 13.42 5.03
CA ASN A 261 30.65 14.66 5.66
C ASN A 261 30.64 15.87 4.70
N GLY A 262 29.62 15.95 3.84
CA GLY A 262 29.45 17.01 2.85
C GLY A 262 30.30 16.88 1.58
N MET A 263 31.10 15.81 1.41
CA MET A 263 31.92 15.59 0.21
C MET A 263 31.10 15.14 -1.03
N GLN A 264 29.88 14.64 -0.81
CA GLN A 264 28.94 14.28 -1.86
C GLN A 264 27.55 14.81 -1.47
N LEU A 265 27.05 15.78 -2.23
CA LEU A 265 25.76 16.40 -2.01
C LEU A 265 24.84 16.14 -3.22
N PRO A 266 23.83 15.27 -3.06
CA PRO A 266 22.77 15.16 -4.04
C PRO A 266 22.10 16.50 -4.30
N THR A 267 21.40 16.58 -5.44
CA THR A 267 20.61 17.75 -5.82
C THR A 267 19.24 17.28 -6.28
N SER A 268 18.18 17.81 -5.68
CA SER A 268 16.78 17.55 -6.08
C SER A 268 16.17 18.82 -6.65
N LEU A 269 15.57 18.74 -7.84
CA LEU A 269 15.01 19.87 -8.58
C LEU A 269 13.67 19.48 -9.20
N ARG A 270 12.70 20.41 -9.19
CA ARG A 270 11.54 20.38 -10.07
C ARG A 270 11.82 21.33 -11.24
N ILE A 271 11.79 20.80 -12.47
CA ILE A 271 12.16 21.54 -13.70
C ILE A 271 10.94 21.89 -14.57
N GLU A 272 9.77 21.28 -14.30
CA GLU A 272 8.51 21.62 -14.97
C GLU A 272 7.32 21.21 -14.11
N GLY A 273 6.24 22.00 -14.14
CA GLY A 273 4.98 21.71 -13.46
C GLY A 273 4.99 21.95 -11.95
N ASP A 274 3.80 21.86 -11.35
CA ASP A 274 3.55 22.22 -9.95
C ASP A 274 3.16 21.04 -9.05
N GLY A 275 3.04 19.83 -9.61
CA GLY A 275 2.80 18.61 -8.85
C GLY A 275 4.06 17.97 -8.26
N ASP A 276 3.92 16.71 -7.83
CA ASP A 276 5.03 15.88 -7.34
C ASP A 276 4.89 14.41 -7.76
N THR A 277 6.00 13.77 -8.14
CA THR A 277 6.03 12.38 -8.57
C THR A 277 5.80 11.43 -7.39
N VAL A 278 4.59 10.88 -7.27
CA VAL A 278 4.30 9.79 -6.32
C VAL A 278 4.99 8.49 -6.77
N LEU A 279 5.87 8.00 -5.89
CA LEU A 279 6.62 6.76 -6.03
C LEU A 279 5.94 5.61 -5.27
N VAL A 280 5.37 5.91 -4.12
CA VAL A 280 4.51 5.00 -3.34
C VAL A 280 3.22 5.74 -2.99
N GLU A 281 2.08 5.11 -3.26
CA GLU A 281 0.76 5.59 -2.84
C GLU A 281 0.41 5.02 -1.47
N GLY A 282 -0.41 5.74 -0.71
CA GLY A 282 -0.82 5.47 0.67
C GLY A 282 -1.54 4.15 0.96
N ARG A 283 -0.93 3.00 0.65
CA ARG A 283 -1.24 1.73 1.29
C ARG A 283 -0.43 1.61 2.58
N LYS A 284 -1.03 2.10 3.68
CA LYS A 284 -0.54 2.04 5.07
C LYS A 284 -0.08 0.66 5.59
N ALA A 285 -0.23 -0.41 4.81
CA ALA A 285 0.28 -1.75 5.08
C ALA A 285 1.74 -1.98 4.63
N ALA A 286 2.29 -1.18 3.71
CA ALA A 286 3.62 -1.44 3.14
C ALA A 286 4.79 -0.85 3.96
N PHE A 287 4.56 0.19 4.77
CA PHE A 287 5.64 0.97 5.42
C PHE A 287 5.47 1.27 6.91
N LEU A 288 4.69 0.47 7.67
CA LEU A 288 4.84 0.43 9.13
C LEU A 288 6.06 -0.41 9.55
N LEU A 289 7.25 0.13 9.30
CA LEU A 289 8.50 -0.35 9.90
C LEU A 289 9.16 0.74 10.77
N GLY A 290 8.37 1.29 11.69
CA GLY A 290 8.89 1.36 13.07
C GLY A 290 9.14 -0.07 13.54
N ALA A 291 10.21 -0.34 14.29
CA ALA A 291 10.69 -1.69 14.60
C ALA A 291 9.52 -2.65 14.88
N GLU A 292 9.27 -3.58 13.96
CA GLU A 292 8.08 -4.43 13.99
C GLU A 292 7.98 -5.10 15.37
N PRO A 293 6.80 -5.12 16.01
CA PRO A 293 6.64 -5.75 17.33
C PRO A 293 7.14 -7.21 17.29
N GLN A 294 8.31 -7.44 17.88
CA GLN A 294 9.07 -8.68 17.71
C GLN A 294 8.42 -9.82 18.48
N THR A 295 7.93 -9.52 19.68
CA THR A 295 7.27 -10.48 20.55
C THR A 295 5.76 -10.59 20.27
N PRO A 296 5.12 -11.74 20.56
CA PRO A 296 3.67 -11.86 20.53
C PRO A 296 2.94 -10.85 21.42
N SER A 297 3.53 -10.49 22.57
CA SER A 297 2.94 -9.52 23.51
C SER A 297 2.90 -8.11 22.94
N GLU A 298 3.96 -7.67 22.26
CA GLU A 298 3.99 -6.35 21.61
C GLU A 298 3.01 -6.30 20.43
N ARG A 299 2.87 -7.41 19.69
CA ARG A 299 1.88 -7.52 18.61
C ARG A 299 0.45 -7.38 19.11
N GLN A 300 0.10 -8.10 20.19
CA GLN A 300 -1.22 -7.99 20.81
C GLN A 300 -1.47 -6.59 21.38
N GLN A 301 -0.46 -5.94 21.95
CA GLN A 301 -0.57 -4.58 22.45
C GLN A 301 -0.77 -3.55 21.33
N GLU A 302 -0.04 -3.65 20.22
CA GLU A 302 -0.22 -2.74 19.08
C GLU A 302 -1.53 -3.04 18.33
N ALA A 303 -1.97 -4.29 18.25
CA ALA A 303 -3.28 -4.65 17.71
C ALA A 303 -4.41 -3.94 18.47
N LYS A 304 -4.39 -4.03 19.80
CA LYS A 304 -5.28 -3.28 20.69
C LYS A 304 -5.17 -1.76 20.48
N ALA A 305 -3.96 -1.21 20.38
CA ALA A 305 -3.78 0.23 20.18
C ALA A 305 -4.31 0.72 18.82
N GLN A 306 -4.23 -0.07 17.75
CA GLN A 306 -4.86 0.27 16.47
C GLN A 306 -6.39 0.14 16.54
N TYR A 307 -6.92 -0.85 17.24
CA TYR A 307 -8.37 -0.97 17.51
C TYR A 307 -8.92 0.22 18.31
N GLU A 308 -8.26 0.64 19.39
CA GLU A 308 -8.70 1.79 20.20
C GLU A 308 -8.71 3.09 19.37
N ARG A 309 -7.73 3.26 18.48
CA ARG A 309 -7.70 4.38 17.50
C ARG A 309 -8.85 4.28 16.50
N ALA A 310 -9.15 3.09 15.95
CA ALA A 310 -10.29 2.90 15.07
C ALA A 310 -11.62 3.28 15.75
N PHE A 311 -11.81 2.83 16.99
CA PHE A 311 -13.00 3.13 17.77
C PHE A 311 -13.17 4.64 18.00
N ALA A 312 -12.09 5.34 18.39
CA ALA A 312 -12.11 6.80 18.56
C ALA A 312 -12.49 7.54 17.26
N LEU A 313 -11.90 7.18 16.13
CA LEU A 313 -12.19 7.79 14.82
C LEU A 313 -13.66 7.61 14.39
N LEU A 314 -14.30 6.50 14.76
CA LEU A 314 -15.71 6.25 14.49
C LEU A 314 -16.63 7.09 15.39
N GLN A 315 -16.27 7.30 16.66
CA GLN A 315 -16.99 8.21 17.56
C GLN A 315 -16.93 9.67 17.10
N GLU A 316 -15.83 10.07 16.42
CA GLU A 316 -15.69 11.41 15.82
C GLU A 316 -16.44 11.57 14.48
N GLY A 317 -16.94 10.47 13.88
CA GLY A 317 -17.91 10.47 12.79
C GLY A 317 -17.43 10.99 11.44
N LYS A 318 -16.11 11.11 11.20
CA LYS A 318 -15.54 11.73 9.98
C LYS A 318 -14.49 10.92 9.24
N ALA A 319 -14.09 9.76 9.75
CA ALA A 319 -12.90 9.03 9.27
C ALA A 319 -13.13 7.52 9.11
N THR A 320 -14.25 7.12 8.49
CA THR A 320 -14.65 5.70 8.28
C THR A 320 -13.57 4.86 7.60
N GLU A 321 -12.95 5.40 6.55
CA GLU A 321 -11.92 4.71 5.77
C GLU A 321 -10.65 4.52 6.60
N GLU A 322 -10.20 5.55 7.33
CA GLU A 322 -9.07 5.40 8.25
C GLU A 322 -9.41 4.43 9.39
N ALA A 323 -10.62 4.45 9.95
CA ALA A 323 -11.02 3.50 10.98
C ALA A 323 -10.94 2.05 10.50
N LEU A 324 -11.42 1.75 9.29
CA LEU A 324 -11.30 0.41 8.68
C LEU A 324 -9.85 0.00 8.44
N GLU A 325 -9.00 0.94 8.09
CA GLU A 325 -7.57 0.73 7.90
C GLU A 325 -6.82 0.51 9.23
N ARG A 326 -7.20 1.21 10.29
CA ARG A 326 -6.76 0.93 11.67
C ARG A 326 -7.19 -0.47 12.12
N LEU A 327 -8.42 -0.89 11.79
CA LEU A 327 -8.90 -2.26 12.06
C LEU A 327 -8.13 -3.32 11.25
N ASN A 328 -7.83 -3.05 9.98
CA ASN A 328 -6.99 -3.93 9.17
C ASN A 328 -5.57 -4.05 9.75
N ARG A 329 -5.00 -2.96 10.29
CA ARG A 329 -3.72 -3.00 11.02
C ARG A 329 -3.81 -3.80 12.33
N ALA A 330 -4.90 -3.66 13.09
CA ALA A 330 -5.12 -4.47 14.29
C ALA A 330 -5.09 -5.97 13.97
N ILE A 331 -5.85 -6.38 12.95
CA ILE A 331 -5.91 -7.74 12.42
C ILE A 331 -4.56 -8.22 11.86
N ALA A 332 -3.77 -7.32 11.24
CA ALA A 332 -2.44 -7.67 10.73
C ALA A 332 -1.41 -7.94 11.85
N TYR A 333 -1.50 -7.21 12.97
CA TYR A 333 -0.64 -7.45 14.13
C TYR A 333 -1.07 -8.69 14.93
N ASP A 334 -2.37 -8.87 15.16
CA ASP A 334 -2.93 -10.05 15.81
C ASP A 334 -4.18 -10.52 15.05
N PRO A 335 -4.05 -11.55 14.18
CA PRO A 335 -5.18 -12.13 13.46
C PRO A 335 -6.25 -12.77 14.35
N THR A 336 -5.98 -12.95 15.65
CA THR A 336 -6.94 -13.48 16.62
C THR A 336 -7.62 -12.39 17.47
N TYR A 337 -7.35 -11.11 17.18
CA TYR A 337 -7.95 -9.98 17.89
C TYR A 337 -9.41 -9.75 17.47
N GLY A 338 -10.30 -10.58 18.00
CA GLY A 338 -11.70 -10.70 17.58
C GLY A 338 -12.52 -9.39 17.61
N ASP A 339 -12.27 -8.50 18.58
CA ASP A 339 -13.00 -7.21 18.68
C ASP A 339 -12.79 -6.30 17.45
N ALA A 340 -11.64 -6.42 16.76
CA ALA A 340 -11.44 -5.70 15.50
C ALA A 340 -12.32 -6.24 14.36
N TYR A 341 -12.64 -7.54 14.36
CA TYR A 341 -13.58 -8.11 13.39
C TYR A 341 -15.02 -7.71 13.70
N VAL A 342 -15.40 -7.66 15.00
CA VAL A 342 -16.70 -7.13 15.45
C VAL A 342 -16.91 -5.72 14.89
N LEU A 343 -16.01 -4.79 15.23
CA LEU A 343 -16.14 -3.39 14.84
C LEU A 343 -16.06 -3.21 13.31
N LYS A 344 -15.22 -4.00 12.61
CA LYS A 344 -15.13 -4.00 11.14
C LYS A 344 -16.44 -4.48 10.49
N SER A 345 -17.08 -5.50 11.04
CA SER A 345 -18.36 -6.02 10.53
C SER A 345 -19.48 -4.99 10.70
N TYR A 346 -19.53 -4.31 11.86
CA TYR A 346 -20.48 -3.24 12.13
C TYR A 346 -20.31 -2.05 11.18
N VAL A 347 -19.08 -1.57 10.97
CA VAL A 347 -18.80 -0.46 10.03
C VAL A 347 -19.18 -0.82 8.59
N ARG A 348 -18.89 -2.05 8.15
CA ARG A 348 -19.29 -2.52 6.81
C ARG A 348 -20.82 -2.61 6.68
N LEU A 349 -21.51 -3.08 7.70
CA LEU A 349 -22.97 -3.20 7.75
C LEU A 349 -23.68 -1.83 7.71
N GLU A 350 -23.40 -0.96 8.69
CA GLU A 350 -24.21 0.24 8.94
C GLU A 350 -23.70 1.48 8.19
N VAL A 351 -22.38 1.63 8.01
CA VAL A 351 -21.81 2.85 7.42
C VAL A 351 -21.56 2.69 5.92
N LEU A 352 -20.96 1.58 5.48
CA LEU A 352 -20.67 1.34 4.06
C LEU A 352 -21.77 0.54 3.33
N GLN A 353 -22.71 -0.07 4.07
CA GLN A 353 -23.81 -0.89 3.52
C GLN A 353 -23.35 -2.06 2.63
N ASP A 354 -22.18 -2.61 2.97
CA ASP A 354 -21.46 -3.62 2.23
C ASP A 354 -21.66 -5.01 2.89
N LEU A 355 -22.72 -5.71 2.47
CA LEU A 355 -23.25 -6.89 3.15
C LEU A 355 -22.42 -8.18 2.98
N ASP A 356 -21.57 -8.28 1.95
CA ASP A 356 -20.70 -9.44 1.75
C ASP A 356 -19.44 -9.33 2.63
N GLU A 357 -18.78 -8.17 2.62
CA GLU A 357 -17.65 -7.88 3.51
C GLU A 357 -18.08 -7.83 4.98
N ALA A 358 -19.28 -7.33 5.29
CA ALA A 358 -19.85 -7.39 6.64
C ALA A 358 -20.03 -8.84 7.10
N LEU A 359 -20.59 -9.72 6.25
CA LEU A 359 -20.76 -11.14 6.59
C LEU A 359 -19.40 -11.83 6.82
N ASN A 360 -18.43 -11.60 5.94
CA ASN A 360 -17.09 -12.17 6.08
C ASN A 360 -16.42 -11.74 7.40
N ALA A 361 -16.52 -10.46 7.76
CA ALA A 361 -16.01 -9.96 9.03
C ALA A 361 -16.80 -10.51 10.24
N GLY A 362 -18.13 -10.61 10.15
CA GLY A 362 -18.99 -11.10 11.23
C GLY A 362 -18.81 -12.59 11.54
N LEU A 363 -18.50 -13.40 10.52
CA LEU A 363 -18.14 -14.81 10.72
C LEU A 363 -16.82 -14.95 11.49
N LEU A 364 -15.80 -14.16 11.13
CA LEU A 364 -14.50 -14.14 11.82
C LEU A 364 -14.61 -13.53 13.23
N ALA A 365 -15.53 -12.59 13.46
CA ALA A 365 -15.84 -12.06 14.77
C ALA A 365 -16.37 -13.15 15.72
N VAL A 366 -17.25 -14.03 15.23
CA VAL A 366 -17.73 -15.20 15.99
C VAL A 366 -16.63 -16.25 16.20
N GLU A 367 -15.70 -16.41 15.25
CA GLU A 367 -14.55 -17.33 15.39
C GLU A 367 -13.56 -16.86 16.46
N TYR A 368 -13.17 -15.58 16.45
CA TYR A 368 -12.10 -15.04 17.30
C TYR A 368 -12.56 -14.30 18.56
N ALA A 369 -13.82 -13.85 18.63
CA ALA A 369 -14.46 -13.33 19.84
C ALA A 369 -15.81 -14.06 20.13
N PRO A 370 -15.82 -15.39 20.33
CA PRO A 370 -17.02 -16.16 20.64
C PRO A 370 -17.61 -15.86 22.03
N GLY A 371 -16.90 -15.11 22.88
CA GLY A 371 -17.38 -14.61 24.17
C GLY A 371 -17.92 -13.17 24.14
N ASN A 372 -17.74 -12.45 23.04
CA ASN A 372 -18.28 -11.09 22.88
C ASN A 372 -19.72 -11.20 22.32
N PRO A 373 -20.75 -10.69 23.02
CA PRO A 373 -22.14 -10.75 22.52
C PRO A 373 -22.33 -9.97 21.21
N ASP A 374 -21.56 -8.91 20.97
CA ASP A 374 -21.64 -8.07 19.78
C ASP A 374 -21.26 -8.83 18.51
N SER A 375 -20.40 -9.85 18.60
CA SER A 375 -20.05 -10.75 17.50
C SER A 375 -21.30 -11.41 16.91
N TYR A 376 -22.15 -11.95 17.78
CA TYR A 376 -23.37 -12.65 17.40
C TYR A 376 -24.53 -11.69 17.10
N TYR A 377 -24.63 -10.57 17.82
CA TYR A 377 -25.62 -9.54 17.52
C TYR A 377 -25.40 -8.95 16.12
N THR A 378 -24.17 -8.53 15.80
CA THR A 378 -23.84 -7.98 14.47
C THR A 378 -24.06 -9.02 13.37
N LEU A 379 -23.68 -10.28 13.58
CA LEU A 379 -23.95 -11.37 12.64
C LEU A 379 -25.47 -11.61 12.44
N GLY A 380 -26.28 -11.47 13.49
CA GLY A 380 -27.73 -11.52 13.41
C GLY A 380 -28.33 -10.41 12.55
N LEU A 381 -27.89 -9.17 12.75
CA LEU A 381 -28.28 -8.02 11.92
C LEU A 381 -27.89 -8.23 10.44
N ILE A 382 -26.68 -8.75 10.17
CA ILE A 382 -26.23 -9.08 8.81
C ILE A 382 -27.16 -10.13 8.18
N TYR A 383 -27.52 -11.20 8.90
CA TYR A 383 -28.43 -12.22 8.40
C TYR A 383 -29.85 -11.69 8.16
N GLU A 384 -30.36 -10.82 9.05
CA GLU A 384 -31.65 -10.14 8.87
C GLU A 384 -31.67 -9.28 7.60
N LYS A 385 -30.66 -8.42 7.38
CA LYS A 385 -30.53 -7.61 6.14
C LYS A 385 -30.42 -8.48 4.87
N ARG A 386 -29.89 -9.71 4.98
CA ARG A 386 -29.81 -10.69 3.88
C ARG A 386 -31.07 -11.57 3.75
N GLY A 387 -32.12 -11.34 4.54
CA GLY A 387 -33.37 -12.11 4.53
C GLY A 387 -33.25 -13.53 5.12
N LYS A 388 -32.15 -13.84 5.81
CA LYS A 388 -31.87 -15.15 6.43
C LYS A 388 -32.40 -15.19 7.87
N PHE A 389 -33.71 -15.01 8.02
CA PHE A 389 -34.33 -14.77 9.33
C PHE A 389 -34.13 -15.91 10.36
N ALA A 390 -34.06 -17.17 9.91
CA ALA A 390 -33.76 -18.30 10.80
C ALA A 390 -32.31 -18.29 11.32
N ASP A 391 -31.34 -17.93 10.46
CA ASP A 391 -29.93 -17.78 10.86
C ASP A 391 -29.76 -16.56 11.80
N ALA A 392 -30.54 -15.50 11.58
CA ALA A 392 -30.61 -14.33 12.46
C ALA A 392 -31.17 -14.67 13.85
N GLU A 393 -32.27 -15.44 13.95
CA GLU A 393 -32.82 -15.93 15.23
C GLU A 393 -31.74 -16.71 16.01
N VAL A 394 -31.02 -17.63 15.34
CA VAL A 394 -29.95 -18.41 15.98
C VAL A 394 -28.80 -17.51 16.45
N ALA A 395 -28.36 -16.55 15.64
CA ALA A 395 -27.29 -15.62 16.02
C ALA A 395 -27.70 -14.77 17.23
N PHE A 396 -28.87 -14.13 17.20
CA PHE A 396 -29.37 -13.35 18.35
C PHE A 396 -29.53 -14.20 19.63
N GLN A 397 -29.98 -15.46 19.53
CA GLN A 397 -30.03 -16.38 20.67
C GLN A 397 -28.63 -16.71 21.23
N GLN A 398 -27.58 -16.73 20.41
CA GLN A 398 -26.20 -16.90 20.89
C GLN A 398 -25.67 -15.62 21.57
N ALA A 399 -26.03 -14.44 21.06
CA ALA A 399 -25.72 -13.17 21.75
C ALA A 399 -26.32 -13.15 23.17
N LEU A 400 -27.57 -13.59 23.33
CA LEU A 400 -28.22 -13.73 24.64
C LEU A 400 -27.66 -14.83 25.56
N ARG A 401 -26.87 -15.76 25.03
CA ARG A 401 -26.11 -16.72 25.85
C ARG A 401 -24.81 -16.13 26.38
N ALA A 402 -24.20 -15.19 25.66
CA ALA A 402 -23.05 -14.43 26.13
C ALA A 402 -23.49 -13.33 27.12
N ASP A 403 -24.55 -12.59 26.82
CA ASP A 403 -25.18 -11.63 27.74
C ASP A 403 -26.72 -11.72 27.71
N ASN A 404 -27.30 -12.29 28.77
CA ASN A 404 -28.76 -12.41 28.93
C ASN A 404 -29.47 -11.10 29.34
N THR A 405 -28.72 -10.01 29.48
CA THR A 405 -29.24 -8.66 29.74
C THR A 405 -29.10 -7.72 28.54
N TYR A 406 -28.62 -8.20 27.39
CA TYR A 406 -28.42 -7.37 26.20
C TYR A 406 -29.75 -6.91 25.60
N GLN A 407 -30.16 -5.70 26.00
CA GLN A 407 -31.45 -5.10 25.70
C GLN A 407 -31.75 -5.05 24.19
N ASP A 408 -30.80 -4.62 23.36
CA ASP A 408 -31.03 -4.40 21.93
C ASP A 408 -31.29 -5.70 21.17
N VAL A 409 -30.70 -6.81 21.61
CA VAL A 409 -30.96 -8.14 21.05
C VAL A 409 -32.41 -8.59 21.31
N TYR A 410 -32.98 -8.26 22.47
CA TYR A 410 -34.40 -8.53 22.75
C TYR A 410 -35.33 -7.68 21.87
N PHE A 411 -34.93 -6.45 21.53
CA PHE A 411 -35.69 -5.62 20.58
C PHE A 411 -35.62 -6.16 19.15
N ALA A 412 -34.42 -6.56 18.71
CA ALA A 412 -34.19 -7.19 17.41
C ALA A 412 -35.00 -8.49 17.27
N LEU A 413 -34.92 -9.39 18.26
CA LEU A 413 -35.73 -10.62 18.29
C LEU A 413 -37.23 -10.33 18.30
N GLY A 414 -37.71 -9.39 19.12
CA GLY A 414 -39.12 -9.01 19.16
C GLY A 414 -39.65 -8.54 17.80
N THR A 415 -38.80 -7.78 17.07
CA THR A 415 -39.06 -7.29 15.71
C THR A 415 -39.04 -8.43 14.68
N LEU A 416 -37.98 -9.25 14.67
CA LEU A 416 -37.81 -10.41 13.80
C LEU A 416 -38.99 -11.40 13.92
N TYR A 417 -39.44 -11.68 15.15
CA TYR A 417 -40.60 -12.54 15.39
C TYR A 417 -41.92 -11.92 14.92
N ALA A 418 -42.08 -10.59 15.02
CA ALA A 418 -43.29 -9.91 14.56
C ALA A 418 -43.37 -9.80 13.02
N ASP A 419 -42.28 -9.37 12.38
CA ASP A 419 -42.31 -8.94 10.97
C ASP A 419 -41.92 -10.04 9.98
N HIS A 420 -41.16 -11.05 10.41
CA HIS A 420 -40.50 -11.99 9.51
C HIS A 420 -40.77 -13.46 9.82
N LEU A 421 -40.86 -13.84 11.10
CA LEU A 421 -41.15 -15.23 11.52
C LEU A 421 -42.62 -15.47 11.90
N ASN A 422 -43.40 -14.39 12.08
CA ASN A 422 -44.83 -14.43 12.45
C ASN A 422 -45.13 -15.25 13.74
N ASP A 423 -44.19 -15.24 14.71
CA ASP A 423 -44.33 -15.87 16.02
C ASP A 423 -44.71 -14.80 17.06
N GLN A 424 -46.01 -14.52 17.13
CA GLN A 424 -46.52 -13.45 17.99
C GLN A 424 -46.30 -13.73 19.49
N GLN A 425 -46.20 -15.00 19.91
CA GLN A 425 -45.92 -15.33 21.30
C GLN A 425 -44.47 -14.96 21.65
N LYS A 426 -43.49 -15.46 20.88
CA LYS A 426 -42.07 -15.11 21.11
C LYS A 426 -41.81 -13.62 20.96
N SER A 427 -42.50 -12.94 20.03
CA SER A 427 -42.42 -11.48 19.87
C SER A 427 -42.82 -10.73 21.16
N VAL A 428 -43.98 -11.09 21.75
CA VAL A 428 -44.46 -10.51 23.02
C VAL A 428 -43.51 -10.83 24.18
N GLU A 429 -42.96 -12.04 24.24
CA GLU A 429 -41.99 -12.44 25.28
C GLU A 429 -40.69 -11.63 25.17
N ALA A 430 -40.12 -11.51 23.97
CA ALA A 430 -38.91 -10.73 23.71
C ALA A 430 -39.12 -9.23 23.98
N PHE A 431 -40.23 -8.64 23.50
CA PHE A 431 -40.54 -7.23 23.78
C PHE A 431 -40.83 -6.98 25.26
N ARG A 432 -41.47 -7.90 25.98
CA ARG A 432 -41.65 -7.77 27.44
C ARG A 432 -40.29 -7.74 28.14
N ARG A 433 -39.36 -8.62 27.75
CA ARG A 433 -38.01 -8.64 28.31
C ARG A 433 -37.19 -7.39 27.99
N TYR A 434 -37.32 -6.85 26.78
CA TYR A 434 -36.76 -5.55 26.41
C TYR A 434 -37.25 -4.42 27.33
N LEU A 435 -38.56 -4.35 27.63
CA LEU A 435 -39.12 -3.34 28.54
C LEU A 435 -38.67 -3.54 30.00
N GLU A 436 -38.59 -4.79 30.48
CA GLU A 436 -38.09 -5.11 31.83
C GLU A 436 -36.64 -4.65 32.06
N LEU A 437 -35.82 -4.65 31.01
CA LEU A 437 -34.42 -4.22 31.04
C LEU A 437 -34.25 -2.69 30.96
N GLY A 438 -35.34 -1.93 30.82
CA GLY A 438 -35.33 -0.46 30.73
C GLY A 438 -35.65 0.10 29.34
N GLY A 439 -35.92 -0.77 28.36
CA GLY A 439 -36.28 -0.39 27.01
C GLY A 439 -37.56 0.46 26.95
N ALA A 440 -37.56 1.49 26.11
CA ALA A 440 -38.63 2.50 26.08
C ALA A 440 -39.41 2.57 24.75
N HIS A 441 -39.02 1.83 23.71
CA HIS A 441 -39.59 1.95 22.36
C HIS A 441 -41.11 1.72 22.31
N ASP A 442 -41.86 2.64 21.67
CA ASP A 442 -43.34 2.63 21.64
C ASP A 442 -43.90 1.33 21.07
N ARG A 443 -43.28 0.79 20.02
CA ARG A 443 -43.66 -0.51 19.41
C ARG A 443 -43.71 -1.65 20.44
N ALA A 444 -42.69 -1.77 21.30
CA ALA A 444 -42.64 -2.82 22.31
C ALA A 444 -43.78 -2.65 23.33
N ARG A 445 -44.01 -1.40 23.80
CA ARG A 445 -45.13 -1.06 24.69
C ARG A 445 -46.50 -1.37 24.07
N ALA A 446 -46.67 -1.11 22.78
CA ALA A 446 -47.92 -1.39 22.05
C ALA A 446 -48.18 -2.91 21.92
N VAL A 447 -47.17 -3.69 21.51
CA VAL A 447 -47.30 -5.15 21.32
C VAL A 447 -47.59 -5.86 22.65
N VAL A 448 -46.84 -5.55 23.71
CA VAL A 448 -47.06 -6.14 25.04
C VAL A 448 -48.40 -5.68 25.62
N GLY A 449 -48.73 -4.39 25.54
CA GLY A 449 -49.99 -3.84 26.03
C GLY A 449 -51.23 -4.32 25.28
N GLN A 450 -51.11 -4.75 24.02
CA GLN A 450 -52.18 -5.43 23.30
C GLN A 450 -52.36 -6.87 23.79
N ALA A 451 -51.26 -7.62 23.95
CA ALA A 451 -51.28 -9.00 24.42
C ALA A 451 -51.84 -9.14 25.85
N ASP A 452 -51.51 -8.20 26.74
CA ASP A 452 -52.02 -8.18 28.13
C ASP A 452 -53.52 -7.81 28.20
N ARG A 453 -54.11 -7.23 27.14
CA ARG A 453 -55.54 -6.90 27.03
C ARG A 453 -56.38 -8.02 26.39
N THR A 454 -55.76 -8.93 25.64
CA THR A 454 -56.42 -10.12 25.12
C THR A 454 -56.41 -11.22 26.18
N PRO A 455 -57.58 -11.63 26.73
CA PRO A 455 -57.62 -12.70 27.71
C PRO A 455 -57.14 -14.01 27.08
N LYS A 456 -56.37 -14.80 27.84
CA LYS A 456 -56.04 -16.18 27.43
C LYS A 456 -57.33 -17.01 27.33
N PRO A 457 -57.48 -17.85 26.29
CA PRO A 457 -58.66 -18.70 26.10
C PRO A 457 -58.78 -19.81 27.16
#